data_AF-A0A937XIZ4-F1
#
_entry.id   AF-A0A937XIZ4-F1
#
_cell.length_a   1.000
_cell.length_b   1.000
_cell.length_c   1.000
_cell.angle_alpha   90.00
_cell.angle_beta   90.00
_cell.angle_gamma   90.00
#
_symmetry.space_group_name_H-M   'P 1'
#
loop_
_entity.id
_entity.type
_entity.pdbx_description
1 polymer ?
#
loop_
_entity_poly.entity_id
_entity_poly.type
_entity_poly.pdbx_seq_one_letter_code
_entity_poly.pdbx_strand_id
1 'polypeptide(L)'
;MPEALLARLRCDRVEGDDRAREPPGSGEQHQGRGENSPTCRSGRRPQARTDAACAACQVRSQPKAHGRHPLNQSPHYGAQPARECRIPDIADPNRDPPMRPGDAHRSPLVIARTTSLVKPGLLDCSLPGVYHLCMKSSDLPPHSLSKANRGRSRRLAALLLVLAGVGSAVAATSDLIKTTEWLAANLDRPDVRIVDLRYGIEFYWQAHVPGAVHLYPDVLTWPENGAAAKPISPEVFAQVLGRLGITDTTTVVAYSEVIDSLSPYLTWMLDYIGHKRQVLIAGELDRWRTEGRPLSQDYARTQTTVYRLPAELNAGIRARLSDVKAALGDKKTVILDVRSPAMFSGDAGYNKRRGHIPGSINRPWLRDLTGEYTWRDTAELRKEYKQLGVTPDKRVIITCTRGYRSTTTYVTLKHLLGYPNVAVYDGSFSEWSDAAELPVATGPK
;
A
#
# COMPACT_ATOMS: atom_id res chain seq x y z
N MET A 1 23.76 6.87 9.03
CA MET A 1 22.84 6.64 7.89
C MET A 1 23.35 7.48 6.72
N PRO A 2 23.37 6.98 5.47
CA PRO A 2 23.76 7.80 4.32
C PRO A 2 22.67 8.84 3.99
N GLU A 3 23.06 10.08 3.68
CA GLU A 3 22.12 11.19 3.51
C GLU A 3 21.25 11.10 2.25
N ALA A 4 21.66 10.31 1.26
CA ALA A 4 21.05 10.23 -0.08
C ALA A 4 19.53 9.96 -0.10
N LEU A 5 18.98 9.33 0.95
CA LEU A 5 17.56 9.01 1.03
C LEU A 5 16.65 10.22 1.36
N LEU A 6 17.19 11.28 1.97
CA LEU A 6 16.40 12.47 2.34
C LEU A 6 16.17 13.44 1.17
N ALA A 7 17.00 13.36 0.11
CA ALA A 7 16.94 14.28 -1.02
C ALA A 7 15.66 14.15 -1.88
N ARG A 8 15.00 12.97 -1.88
CA ARG A 8 13.83 12.66 -2.72
C ARG A 8 12.46 12.99 -2.08
N LEU A 9 12.43 13.74 -0.98
CA LEU A 9 11.20 14.13 -0.27
C LEU A 9 10.94 15.65 -0.21
N ARG A 10 11.61 16.43 -1.07
CA ARG A 10 11.29 17.85 -1.28
C ARG A 10 10.65 18.06 -2.64
N CYS A 11 9.34 18.28 -2.64
CA CYS A 11 8.63 18.90 -3.77
C CYS A 11 8.21 20.31 -3.34
N ASP A 12 8.87 21.28 -3.97
CA ASP A 12 8.48 22.66 -4.26
C ASP A 12 7.37 23.30 -3.41
N ARG A 13 7.78 24.28 -2.60
CA ARG A 13 6.90 25.38 -2.19
C ARG A 13 6.82 26.35 -3.37
N VAL A 14 5.64 26.51 -3.96
CA VAL A 14 5.37 27.63 -4.87
C VAL A 14 5.24 28.89 -4.04
N GLU A 15 6.23 29.78 -4.13
CA GLU A 15 6.16 31.14 -3.56
C GLU A 15 5.67 32.11 -4.64
N GLY A 16 4.52 32.75 -4.39
CA GLY A 16 4.00 33.81 -5.25
C GLY A 16 4.59 35.17 -4.87
N ASP A 17 5.31 35.80 -5.79
CA ASP A 17 5.84 37.16 -5.65
C ASP A 17 4.76 38.20 -6.03
N ASP A 18 3.97 38.64 -5.06
CA ASP A 18 2.97 39.69 -5.23
C ASP A 18 3.48 41.03 -4.69
N ARG A 19 4.00 41.89 -5.59
CA ARG A 19 4.62 43.17 -5.24
C ARG A 19 3.65 44.34 -5.32
N ALA A 20 3.03 44.69 -4.19
CA ALA A 20 2.49 46.02 -3.95
C ALA A 20 3.43 46.81 -3.02
N ARG A 21 3.83 48.02 -3.42
CA ARG A 21 4.62 48.95 -2.60
C ARG A 21 3.68 49.94 -1.91
N GLU A 22 3.97 50.30 -0.66
CA GLU A 22 4.10 51.70 -0.18
C GLU A 22 4.69 51.73 1.27
N PRO A 23 5.14 52.89 1.79
CA PRO A 23 6.21 52.95 2.81
C PRO A 23 5.75 52.90 4.29
N PRO A 24 6.66 52.61 5.23
CA PRO A 24 6.36 52.54 6.66
C PRO A 24 6.26 53.91 7.34
N GLY A 25 5.26 54.07 8.22
CA GLY A 25 5.19 55.14 9.21
C GLY A 25 5.88 54.76 10.53
N SER A 26 6.58 55.70 11.15
CA SER A 26 7.17 55.57 12.48
C SER A 26 6.15 55.81 13.60
N GLY A 27 6.39 55.27 14.80
CA GLY A 27 5.60 55.59 15.99
C GLY A 27 5.88 54.69 17.18
N GLU A 28 6.36 55.27 18.28
CA GLU A 28 6.73 54.55 19.50
C GLU A 28 5.54 54.27 20.44
N GLN A 29 5.79 53.31 21.34
CA GLN A 29 5.29 53.17 22.72
C GLN A 29 4.24 54.18 23.23
N HIS A 30 3.20 53.67 23.90
CA HIS A 30 2.98 54.08 25.30
C HIS A 30 2.19 53.06 26.13
N GLN A 31 2.32 53.18 27.45
CA GLN A 31 1.66 52.37 28.48
C GLN A 31 0.22 52.86 28.76
N GLY A 32 -0.67 51.98 29.22
CA GLY A 32 -1.99 52.38 29.73
C GLY A 32 -2.66 51.29 30.58
N ARG A 33 -3.06 51.62 31.82
CA ARG A 33 -3.88 50.78 32.70
C ARG A 33 -5.37 51.12 32.51
N GLY A 34 -6.27 50.19 32.84
CA GLY A 34 -7.69 50.50 32.98
C GLY A 34 -8.54 49.28 33.35
N GLU A 35 -9.05 49.25 34.57
CA GLU A 35 -10.01 48.24 35.03
C GLU A 35 -11.45 48.66 34.69
N ASN A 36 -12.34 47.71 34.38
CA ASN A 36 -13.56 47.44 35.19
C ASN A 36 -14.59 46.53 34.48
N SER A 37 -15.35 45.81 35.30
CA SER A 37 -16.64 45.16 35.01
C SER A 37 -17.74 45.89 35.84
N PRO A 38 -19.06 45.55 35.87
CA PRO A 38 -19.74 44.38 35.28
C PRO A 38 -21.14 44.61 34.63
N THR A 39 -21.68 43.49 34.13
CA THR A 39 -23.05 43.12 33.73
C THR A 39 -24.30 43.91 34.24
N CYS A 40 -25.29 44.13 33.35
CA CYS A 40 -26.76 44.01 33.55
C CYS A 40 -27.55 44.49 32.28
N ARG A 41 -28.83 44.16 31.98
CA ARG A 41 -29.75 43.05 32.36
C ARG A 41 -31.00 43.05 31.43
N SER A 42 -31.64 41.88 31.24
CA SER A 42 -33.10 41.64 30.98
C SER A 42 -33.94 42.44 29.94
N GLY A 43 -34.77 41.71 29.17
CA GLY A 43 -35.96 42.22 28.43
C GLY A 43 -36.94 41.09 28.09
N ARG A 44 -38.26 41.36 27.96
CA ARG A 44 -39.32 40.35 27.71
C ARG A 44 -40.15 40.60 26.43
N ARG A 45 -40.71 39.50 25.91
CA ARG A 45 -41.83 39.35 24.94
C ARG A 45 -43.09 40.20 25.30
N PRO A 46 -44.09 40.45 24.40
CA PRO A 46 -44.77 39.41 23.58
C PRO A 46 -45.52 39.76 22.26
N GLN A 47 -46.05 38.69 21.61
CA GLN A 47 -47.30 38.61 20.78
C GLN A 47 -47.32 39.26 19.36
N ALA A 48 -48.11 38.78 18.36
CA ALA A 48 -49.11 37.68 18.30
C ALA A 48 -49.24 36.99 16.91
N ARG A 49 -49.77 35.74 16.90
CA ARG A 49 -50.68 34.98 15.97
C ARG A 49 -50.72 35.29 14.46
N THR A 50 -50.96 34.32 13.56
CA THR A 50 -51.94 33.20 13.54
C THR A 50 -51.30 31.86 13.06
N ASP A 51 -51.56 30.69 13.65
CA ASP A 51 -52.73 29.76 13.55
C ASP A 51 -52.86 29.09 12.16
N ALA A 52 -52.95 27.76 11.96
CA ALA A 52 -52.77 26.52 12.78
C ALA A 52 -52.42 25.34 11.81
N ALA A 53 -52.31 24.02 12.09
CA ALA A 53 -52.49 23.11 13.24
C ALA A 53 -51.56 21.84 13.00
N CYS A 54 -51.10 21.01 13.95
CA CYS A 54 -51.74 19.92 14.74
C CYS A 54 -52.30 18.72 13.93
N ALA A 55 -52.09 17.43 14.27
CA ALA A 55 -51.23 16.74 15.26
C ALA A 55 -51.08 15.22 14.88
N ALA A 56 -49.98 14.50 15.17
CA ALA A 56 -49.70 13.59 16.32
C ALA A 56 -50.70 12.40 16.54
N CYS A 57 -50.36 11.22 17.11
CA CYS A 57 -49.13 10.73 17.77
C CYS A 57 -48.99 9.17 17.74
N GLN A 58 -48.06 8.59 18.53
CA GLN A 58 -47.67 7.15 18.58
C GLN A 58 -48.41 6.31 19.67
N VAL A 59 -48.28 4.96 19.65
CA VAL A 59 -47.72 4.07 20.74
C VAL A 59 -47.93 2.56 20.43
N ARG A 60 -47.20 1.65 21.12
CA ARG A 60 -47.08 0.18 20.90
C ARG A 60 -48.03 -0.70 21.74
N SER A 61 -48.27 -1.95 21.30
CA SER A 61 -48.29 -3.19 22.15
C SER A 61 -48.32 -4.51 21.33
N GLN A 62 -48.15 -5.67 21.98
CA GLN A 62 -48.21 -7.08 21.50
C GLN A 62 -48.75 -7.98 22.66
N PRO A 63 -48.79 -9.36 22.68
CA PRO A 63 -48.45 -10.43 21.68
C PRO A 63 -49.43 -11.65 21.60
N LYS A 64 -49.00 -12.76 20.96
CA LYS A 64 -49.55 -14.17 20.93
C LYS A 64 -50.71 -14.46 19.95
N ALA A 65 -50.93 -15.70 19.43
CA ALA A 65 -50.05 -16.87 19.19
C ALA A 65 -50.73 -17.95 18.27
N HIS A 66 -49.92 -18.83 17.66
CA HIS A 66 -50.23 -20.17 17.05
C HIS A 66 -51.32 -20.37 15.98
N GLY A 67 -50.94 -21.10 14.90
CA GLY A 67 -51.82 -21.72 13.89
C GLY A 67 -51.02 -22.62 12.93
N ARG A 68 -51.64 -23.60 12.25
CA ARG A 68 -50.98 -24.54 11.30
C ARG A 68 -51.55 -24.43 9.87
N HIS A 69 -50.76 -24.88 8.89
CA HIS A 69 -51.13 -25.19 7.48
C HIS A 69 -52.37 -26.12 7.35
N PRO A 70 -53.04 -26.28 6.16
CA PRO A 70 -52.44 -26.25 4.81
C PRO A 70 -53.31 -25.75 3.61
N LEU A 71 -52.81 -26.01 2.39
CA LEU A 71 -53.50 -26.15 1.07
C LEU A 71 -54.07 -24.92 0.32
N ASN A 72 -53.26 -24.46 -0.65
CA ASN A 72 -53.56 -24.36 -2.09
C ASN A 72 -55.01 -24.09 -2.58
N GLN A 73 -55.26 -22.86 -3.06
CA GLN A 73 -55.92 -22.61 -4.36
C GLN A 73 -55.71 -21.16 -4.83
N SER A 74 -55.56 -20.94 -6.14
CA SER A 74 -55.45 -19.61 -6.75
C SER A 74 -56.83 -19.02 -7.09
N PRO A 75 -56.93 -17.70 -7.23
CA PRO A 75 -57.43 -17.19 -8.51
C PRO A 75 -56.55 -16.08 -9.12
N HIS A 76 -56.78 -15.81 -10.41
CA HIS A 76 -55.99 -14.90 -11.23
C HIS A 76 -56.13 -13.42 -10.83
N TYR A 77 -55.03 -12.67 -10.99
CA TYR A 77 -55.08 -11.25 -11.36
C TYR A 77 -54.23 -11.02 -12.63
N GLY A 78 -54.69 -10.10 -13.49
CA GLY A 78 -54.16 -9.92 -14.84
C GLY A 78 -52.77 -9.29 -14.90
N ALA A 79 -52.00 -9.65 -15.92
CA ALA A 79 -50.70 -9.05 -16.18
C ALA A 79 -50.83 -7.62 -16.72
N GLN A 80 -49.93 -6.73 -16.28
CA GLN A 80 -49.53 -5.53 -17.02
C GLN A 80 -48.04 -5.65 -17.37
N PRO A 81 -47.62 -5.17 -18.55
CA PRO A 81 -46.28 -5.42 -19.07
C PRO A 81 -45.19 -4.68 -18.29
N ALA A 82 -43.99 -5.27 -18.24
CA ALA A 82 -42.80 -4.63 -17.68
C ALA A 82 -42.42 -3.38 -18.49
N ARG A 83 -41.95 -2.34 -17.78
CA ARG A 83 -41.38 -1.15 -18.43
C ARG A 83 -39.94 -1.44 -18.84
N GLU A 84 -39.69 -1.50 -20.15
CA GLU A 84 -38.32 -1.50 -20.68
C GLU A 84 -37.66 -0.15 -20.40
N CYS A 85 -36.58 -0.14 -19.62
CA CYS A 85 -35.68 1.00 -19.55
C CYS A 85 -34.78 1.00 -20.79
N ARG A 86 -35.17 1.73 -21.85
CA ARG A 86 -34.29 1.94 -23.01
C ARG A 86 -33.07 2.75 -22.61
N ILE A 87 -31.89 2.21 -22.91
CA ILE A 87 -30.65 2.96 -23.00
C ILE A 87 -30.74 3.80 -24.30
N PRO A 88 -30.38 5.09 -24.31
CA PRO A 88 -30.33 5.88 -25.54
C PRO A 88 -29.17 5.42 -26.43
N ASP A 89 -29.42 5.34 -27.74
CA ASP A 89 -28.42 4.88 -28.71
C ASP A 89 -27.18 5.79 -28.74
N ILE A 90 -26.00 5.19 -28.62
CA ILE A 90 -24.72 5.85 -28.88
C ILE A 90 -24.53 5.90 -30.40
N ALA A 91 -24.29 7.10 -30.95
CA ALA A 91 -24.14 7.28 -32.38
C ALA A 91 -22.89 6.58 -32.94
N ASP A 92 -23.06 5.91 -34.08
CA ASP A 92 -21.99 5.32 -34.88
C ASP A 92 -21.03 6.42 -35.40
N PRO A 93 -19.73 6.38 -35.04
CA PRO A 93 -18.78 7.41 -35.45
C PRO A 93 -18.37 7.37 -36.94
N ASN A 94 -18.82 6.37 -37.72
CA ASN A 94 -18.44 6.19 -39.13
C ASN A 94 -19.54 6.56 -40.14
N ARG A 95 -20.49 7.45 -39.78
CA ARG A 95 -21.52 7.96 -40.71
C ARG A 95 -21.31 9.43 -41.06
N ASP A 96 -20.88 9.68 -42.31
CA ASP A 96 -20.94 11.01 -42.92
C ASP A 96 -22.40 11.50 -43.05
N PRO A 97 -22.69 12.79 -42.76
CA PRO A 97 -24.01 13.36 -42.94
C PRO A 97 -24.30 13.71 -44.42
N PRO A 98 -25.54 13.56 -44.91
CA PRO A 98 -25.88 13.85 -46.30
C PRO A 98 -25.93 15.35 -46.60
N MET A 99 -25.35 15.76 -47.74
CA MET A 99 -25.46 17.12 -48.26
C MET A 99 -26.91 17.49 -48.65
N ARG A 100 -27.21 18.80 -48.64
CA ARG A 100 -28.33 19.41 -49.40
C ARG A 100 -27.82 20.65 -50.17
N PRO A 101 -28.41 20.99 -51.33
CA PRO A 101 -27.88 22.03 -52.23
C PRO A 101 -28.58 23.40 -52.09
N GLY A 102 -27.91 24.45 -52.58
CA GLY A 102 -28.43 25.83 -52.72
C GLY A 102 -28.21 26.70 -51.47
N ASP A 103 -27.79 27.97 -51.56
CA ASP A 103 -27.39 28.76 -52.74
C ASP A 103 -26.25 29.75 -52.45
N ALA A 104 -25.67 30.30 -53.53
CA ALA A 104 -24.41 31.04 -53.52
C ALA A 104 -24.46 32.46 -52.91
N HIS A 105 -23.30 32.99 -52.48
CA HIS A 105 -22.62 34.05 -53.27
C HIS A 105 -21.23 34.50 -52.74
N ARG A 106 -20.40 34.96 -53.70
CA ARG A 106 -19.18 35.81 -53.58
C ARG A 106 -17.86 35.18 -53.08
N SER A 107 -17.13 34.66 -54.07
CA SER A 107 -15.66 34.54 -54.20
C SER A 107 -14.95 35.94 -54.22
N PRO A 108 -13.60 36.09 -54.34
CA PRO A 108 -12.61 35.09 -54.82
C PRO A 108 -11.31 34.92 -53.99
N LEU A 109 -10.56 33.91 -54.42
CA LEU A 109 -9.19 33.59 -54.03
C LEU A 109 -8.19 34.60 -54.62
N VAL A 110 -7.07 34.88 -53.93
CA VAL A 110 -5.86 35.49 -54.52
C VAL A 110 -4.63 34.69 -54.08
N ILE A 111 -3.73 34.42 -55.02
CA ILE A 111 -2.47 33.69 -54.81
C ILE A 111 -1.31 34.69 -54.89
N ALA A 112 -0.34 34.59 -53.98
CA ALA A 112 0.94 35.30 -54.09
C ALA A 112 2.12 34.38 -53.70
N ARG A 113 3.14 34.34 -54.56
CA ARG A 113 4.49 33.80 -54.31
C ARG A 113 5.49 34.95 -54.33
N THR A 114 6.54 34.90 -53.49
CA THR A 114 7.97 35.24 -53.76
C THR A 114 8.74 35.30 -52.41
N THR A 115 9.83 34.55 -52.18
CA THR A 115 11.28 34.87 -52.39
C THR A 115 11.73 36.21 -51.77
N SER A 116 12.91 36.37 -51.14
CA SER A 116 14.14 35.55 -51.18
C SER A 116 15.13 35.90 -50.04
N LEU A 117 16.14 35.03 -49.80
CA LEU A 117 17.50 35.26 -49.20
C LEU A 117 17.61 36.06 -47.86
N VAL A 118 18.40 35.63 -46.85
CA VAL A 118 19.88 35.64 -46.78
C VAL A 118 20.37 34.73 -45.62
N LYS A 119 21.65 34.30 -45.65
CA LYS A 119 22.43 33.59 -44.59
C LYS A 119 23.64 34.45 -44.16
N PRO A 120 24.39 34.17 -43.07
CA PRO A 120 24.16 33.24 -41.94
C PRO A 120 24.32 33.93 -40.54
N GLY A 121 24.08 33.21 -39.44
CA GLY A 121 24.59 33.61 -38.11
C GLY A 121 23.82 33.04 -36.91
N LEU A 122 24.56 32.69 -35.85
CA LEU A 122 24.17 32.37 -34.47
C LEU A 122 22.70 31.93 -34.22
N LEU A 123 22.52 30.61 -34.07
CA LEU A 123 21.52 30.07 -33.15
C LEU A 123 22.20 29.82 -31.80
N ASP A 124 21.89 30.66 -30.80
CA ASP A 124 22.04 30.26 -29.40
C ASP A 124 20.80 29.43 -29.02
N CYS A 125 21.03 28.23 -28.52
CA CYS A 125 20.00 27.24 -28.18
C CYS A 125 20.52 26.38 -27.02
N SER A 126 20.42 26.92 -25.81
CA SER A 126 20.75 26.19 -24.59
C SER A 126 19.71 25.09 -24.28
N LEU A 127 20.15 23.98 -23.68
CA LEU A 127 19.39 22.82 -23.14
C LEU A 127 19.08 21.63 -24.10
N PRO A 128 19.86 20.54 -24.00
CA PRO A 128 19.40 19.18 -24.32
C PRO A 128 19.82 18.08 -23.30
N GLY A 129 19.12 16.93 -23.32
CA GLY A 129 19.47 15.68 -22.61
C GLY A 129 18.89 15.56 -21.19
N VAL A 130 18.43 14.41 -20.67
CA VAL A 130 18.37 13.01 -21.16
C VAL A 130 19.73 12.37 -21.50
N TYR A 131 20.25 11.52 -20.60
CA TYR A 131 21.22 10.47 -20.94
C TYR A 131 21.12 9.25 -20.01
N HIS A 132 21.27 8.06 -20.59
CA HIS A 132 21.64 6.83 -19.87
C HIS A 132 23.09 6.95 -19.35
N LEU A 133 23.43 6.15 -18.34
CA LEU A 133 24.82 5.75 -18.11
C LEU A 133 24.94 4.24 -17.88
N CYS A 134 25.83 3.61 -18.65
CA CYS A 134 26.20 2.21 -18.54
C CYS A 134 27.62 2.15 -17.98
N MET A 135 27.87 1.39 -16.91
CA MET A 135 29.21 1.25 -16.36
C MET A 135 29.94 0.06 -16.98
N LYS A 136 31.02 0.35 -17.71
CA LYS A 136 32.08 -0.62 -18.05
C LYS A 136 33.26 -0.44 -17.11
N SER A 137 33.95 -1.54 -16.83
CA SER A 137 35.15 -1.63 -16.00
C SER A 137 36.42 -1.23 -16.76
N SER A 138 37.32 -0.49 -16.09
CA SER A 138 38.76 -0.51 -16.37
C SER A 138 39.59 0.02 -15.20
N ASP A 139 40.61 -0.75 -14.84
CA ASP A 139 41.92 -0.36 -14.28
C ASP A 139 42.03 0.32 -12.90
N LEU A 140 42.50 -0.47 -11.94
CA LEU A 140 43.23 -0.02 -10.74
C LEU A 140 44.71 -0.45 -10.85
N PRO A 141 45.69 0.37 -10.43
CA PRO A 141 47.11 0.03 -10.53
C PRO A 141 47.53 -1.04 -9.49
N PRO A 142 48.54 -1.88 -9.81
CA PRO A 142 48.94 -2.99 -8.95
C PRO A 142 49.85 -2.55 -7.78
N HIS A 143 49.42 -2.80 -6.55
CA HIS A 143 50.31 -2.75 -5.39
C HIS A 143 51.14 -4.05 -5.27
N SER A 144 52.42 -3.90 -4.92
CA SER A 144 53.43 -4.95 -5.07
C SER A 144 53.48 -5.94 -3.91
N LEU A 145 53.52 -7.24 -4.24
CA LEU A 145 53.77 -8.31 -3.28
C LEU A 145 55.26 -8.43 -2.96
N SER A 146 55.67 -7.89 -1.80
CA SER A 146 57.03 -8.08 -1.29
C SER A 146 57.25 -9.50 -0.78
N LYS A 147 58.35 -10.16 -1.20
CA LYS A 147 58.75 -11.49 -0.73
C LYS A 147 59.64 -11.37 0.50
N ALA A 148 59.14 -11.74 1.68
CA ALA A 148 59.87 -11.69 2.95
C ALA A 148 60.27 -13.09 3.49
N ASN A 149 61.32 -13.66 2.88
CA ASN A 149 62.32 -14.59 3.44
C ASN A 149 61.92 -15.93 4.13
N ARG A 150 62.91 -16.82 4.27
CA ARG A 150 62.79 -18.14 4.92
C ARG A 150 63.26 -18.07 6.38
N GLY A 151 62.60 -18.80 7.29
CA GLY A 151 63.05 -18.94 8.68
C GLY A 151 62.65 -20.29 9.30
N ARG A 152 63.63 -21.17 9.54
CA ARG A 152 63.42 -22.40 10.33
C ARG A 152 63.51 -22.08 11.83
N SER A 153 62.52 -22.48 12.61
CA SER A 153 62.76 -22.92 13.99
C SER A 153 61.68 -23.90 14.46
N ARG A 154 62.10 -24.98 15.15
CA ARG A 154 61.21 -25.94 15.79
C ARG A 154 61.01 -25.53 17.25
N ARG A 155 59.77 -25.44 17.73
CA ARG A 155 59.42 -25.72 19.15
C ARG A 155 58.05 -26.40 19.21
N LEU A 156 57.94 -27.41 20.08
CA LEU A 156 56.65 -28.01 20.42
C LEU A 156 55.90 -27.05 21.34
N ALA A 157 54.60 -26.90 21.10
CA ALA A 157 53.64 -26.39 22.07
C ALA A 157 52.41 -27.30 21.97
N ALA A 158 52.11 -28.05 23.03
CA ALA A 158 50.89 -28.85 23.08
C ALA A 158 49.71 -27.89 23.32
N LEU A 159 48.75 -27.84 22.38
CA LEU A 159 47.52 -27.09 22.54
C LEU A 159 46.35 -28.06 22.51
N LEU A 160 45.56 -28.07 23.58
CA LEU A 160 44.34 -28.86 23.67
C LEU A 160 43.35 -28.40 22.58
N LEU A 161 43.04 -29.31 21.67
CA LEU A 161 41.96 -29.15 20.70
C LEU A 161 40.62 -29.29 21.44
N VAL A 162 40.26 -28.25 22.19
CA VAL A 162 38.87 -27.96 22.51
C VAL A 162 38.19 -27.72 21.16
N LEU A 163 37.43 -28.71 20.70
CA LEU A 163 36.49 -28.57 19.60
C LEU A 163 35.37 -27.64 20.05
N ALA A 164 35.68 -26.35 20.11
CA ALA A 164 34.70 -25.28 20.09
C ALA A 164 33.95 -25.42 18.77
N GLY A 165 32.85 -26.17 18.80
CA GLY A 165 31.98 -26.34 17.66
C GLY A 165 31.46 -24.98 17.25
N VAL A 166 32.10 -24.38 16.24
CA VAL A 166 31.52 -23.28 15.47
C VAL A 166 30.36 -23.90 14.70
N GLY A 167 29.27 -24.09 15.42
CA GLY A 167 27.97 -24.35 14.83
C GLY A 167 27.64 -23.11 14.04
N SER A 168 28.00 -23.11 12.76
CA SER A 168 27.45 -22.20 11.77
C SER A 168 25.95 -22.29 11.90
N ALA A 169 25.35 -21.29 12.55
CA ALA A 169 23.92 -21.13 12.61
C ALA A 169 23.49 -20.84 11.17
N VAL A 170 23.19 -21.91 10.44
CA VAL A 170 22.54 -21.84 9.13
C VAL A 170 21.23 -21.12 9.40
N ALA A 171 21.21 -19.81 9.12
CA ALA A 171 20.03 -19.00 9.28
C ALA A 171 18.95 -19.68 8.44
N ALA A 172 17.89 -20.16 9.11
CA ALA A 172 16.83 -20.92 8.47
C ALA A 172 16.23 -20.05 7.37
N THR A 173 16.65 -20.32 6.13
CA THR A 173 16.35 -19.47 4.98
C THR A 173 14.90 -19.75 4.65
N SER A 174 14.02 -18.90 5.17
CA SER A 174 12.57 -19.11 5.17
C SER A 174 12.10 -19.51 3.78
N ASP A 175 11.40 -20.63 3.66
CA ASP A 175 10.96 -21.14 2.36
C ASP A 175 10.05 -20.19 1.59
N LEU A 176 9.50 -19.19 2.30
CA LEU A 176 8.78 -18.07 1.72
C LEU A 176 9.66 -17.16 0.85
N ILE A 177 10.93 -16.91 1.16
CA ILE A 177 11.75 -15.94 0.39
C ILE A 177 12.73 -16.68 -0.51
N LYS A 178 12.60 -16.47 -1.81
CA LYS A 178 13.46 -17.05 -2.85
C LYS A 178 14.13 -15.96 -3.68
N THR A 179 15.19 -16.34 -4.40
CA THR A 179 15.89 -15.44 -5.32
C THR A 179 15.20 -15.36 -6.67
N THR A 180 15.49 -14.30 -7.40
CA THR A 180 15.28 -14.15 -8.85
C THR A 180 15.85 -15.33 -9.66
N GLU A 181 16.97 -15.92 -9.21
CA GLU A 181 17.55 -17.12 -9.83
C GLU A 181 16.70 -18.37 -9.60
N TRP A 182 16.20 -18.58 -8.38
CA TRP A 182 15.25 -19.65 -8.11
C TRP A 182 14.01 -19.52 -9.00
N LEU A 183 13.47 -18.30 -9.17
CA LEU A 183 12.33 -18.08 -10.04
C LEU A 183 12.64 -18.41 -11.51
N ALA A 184 13.80 -17.97 -12.02
CA ALA A 184 14.23 -18.31 -13.38
C ALA A 184 14.34 -19.83 -13.61
N ALA A 185 14.80 -20.58 -12.60
CA ALA A 185 14.85 -22.05 -12.63
C ALA A 185 13.49 -22.75 -12.40
N ASN A 186 12.40 -22.01 -12.17
CA ASN A 186 11.07 -22.55 -11.84
C ASN A 186 9.94 -21.99 -12.72
N LEU A 187 10.25 -21.23 -13.80
CA LEU A 187 9.25 -20.60 -14.69
C LEU A 187 8.30 -21.62 -15.33
N ASP A 188 8.84 -22.68 -15.92
CA ASP A 188 8.08 -23.66 -16.72
C ASP A 188 7.32 -24.70 -15.88
N ARG A 189 7.24 -24.52 -14.56
CA ARG A 189 6.59 -25.47 -13.66
C ARG A 189 5.06 -25.36 -13.73
N PRO A 190 4.33 -26.44 -14.05
CA PRO A 190 2.87 -26.42 -14.14
C PRO A 190 2.19 -26.22 -12.77
N ASP A 191 2.92 -26.43 -11.67
CA ASP A 191 2.46 -26.20 -10.30
C ASP A 191 2.88 -24.85 -9.71
N VAL A 192 3.41 -23.92 -10.53
CA VAL A 192 3.75 -22.54 -10.15
C VAL A 192 2.78 -21.56 -10.81
N ARG A 193 2.32 -20.55 -10.07
CA ARG A 193 1.63 -19.37 -10.62
C ARG A 193 2.33 -18.11 -10.14
N ILE A 194 2.92 -17.38 -11.09
CA ILE A 194 3.55 -16.08 -10.83
C ILE A 194 2.48 -14.98 -10.95
N VAL A 195 2.42 -14.07 -9.97
CA VAL A 195 1.41 -13.01 -9.88
C VAL A 195 2.12 -11.65 -9.79
N ASP A 196 1.86 -10.81 -10.79
CA ASP A 196 2.32 -9.42 -10.87
C ASP A 196 1.26 -8.51 -10.24
N LEU A 197 1.63 -7.81 -9.17
CA LEU A 197 0.72 -6.98 -8.35
C LEU A 197 0.83 -5.48 -8.65
N ARG A 198 1.52 -5.08 -9.73
CA ARG A 198 1.81 -3.66 -9.95
C ARG A 198 0.55 -2.83 -10.21
N TYR A 199 0.51 -1.64 -9.63
CA TYR A 199 -0.42 -0.58 -10.05
C TYR A 199 -0.01 -0.08 -11.44
N GLY A 200 -0.96 -0.04 -12.38
CA GLY A 200 -0.72 0.28 -13.79
C GLY A 200 -0.53 -0.98 -14.65
N ILE A 201 -1.57 -1.36 -15.38
CA ILE A 201 -1.55 -2.55 -16.26
C ILE A 201 -0.66 -2.31 -17.50
N GLU A 202 -0.46 -1.06 -17.87
CA GLU A 202 0.49 -0.61 -18.89
C GLU A 202 1.92 -1.05 -18.58
N PHE A 203 2.34 -1.09 -17.32
CA PHE A 203 3.66 -1.59 -16.93
C PHE A 203 3.78 -3.12 -17.03
N TYR A 204 2.67 -3.84 -16.91
CA TYR A 204 2.58 -5.28 -17.19
C TYR A 204 2.60 -5.55 -18.71
N TRP A 205 1.84 -4.79 -19.51
CA TRP A 205 1.85 -4.89 -20.97
C TRP A 205 3.20 -4.57 -21.60
N GLN A 206 3.95 -3.61 -21.03
CA GLN A 206 5.29 -3.27 -21.50
C GLN A 206 6.32 -4.37 -21.19
N ALA A 207 6.36 -4.86 -19.94
CA ALA A 207 7.26 -5.95 -19.56
C ALA A 207 6.86 -6.59 -18.21
N HIS A 208 6.75 -7.91 -18.17
CA HIS A 208 6.54 -8.70 -16.94
C HIS A 208 7.44 -9.94 -16.92
N VAL A 209 7.50 -10.64 -15.77
CA VAL A 209 8.21 -11.93 -15.68
C VAL A 209 7.47 -12.97 -16.54
N PRO A 210 8.14 -13.75 -17.41
CA PRO A 210 7.48 -14.75 -18.25
C PRO A 210 6.56 -15.68 -17.46
N GLY A 211 5.33 -15.88 -17.94
CA GLY A 211 4.32 -16.71 -17.27
C GLY A 211 3.55 -16.02 -16.13
N ALA A 212 3.86 -14.77 -15.79
CA ALA A 212 3.11 -14.01 -14.78
C ALA A 212 1.72 -13.58 -15.26
N VAL A 213 0.75 -13.62 -14.34
CA VAL A 213 -0.58 -13.04 -14.50
C VAL A 213 -0.66 -11.73 -13.73
N HIS A 214 -1.32 -10.72 -14.29
CA HIS A 214 -1.59 -9.48 -13.56
C HIS A 214 -2.76 -9.63 -12.59
N LEU A 215 -2.62 -9.09 -11.38
CA LEU A 215 -3.70 -8.95 -10.41
C LEU A 215 -3.71 -7.52 -9.86
N TYR A 216 -4.70 -6.73 -10.27
CA TYR A 216 -4.94 -5.41 -9.69
C TYR A 216 -5.09 -5.47 -8.16
N PRO A 217 -4.27 -4.75 -7.38
CA PRO A 217 -4.29 -4.81 -5.92
C PRO A 217 -5.63 -4.45 -5.31
N ASP A 218 -6.34 -3.48 -5.90
CA ASP A 218 -7.61 -2.99 -5.35
C ASP A 218 -8.70 -4.08 -5.37
N VAL A 219 -8.58 -5.11 -6.21
CA VAL A 219 -9.47 -6.30 -6.21
C VAL A 219 -9.37 -7.08 -4.89
N LEU A 220 -8.25 -6.97 -4.17
CA LEU A 220 -8.04 -7.59 -2.86
C LEU A 220 -8.66 -6.80 -1.70
N THR A 221 -9.22 -5.61 -1.95
CA THR A 221 -9.84 -4.78 -0.90
C THR A 221 -11.21 -4.23 -1.27
N TRP A 222 -12.04 -3.98 -0.25
CA TRP A 222 -13.34 -3.34 -0.38
C TRP A 222 -13.67 -2.45 0.83
N PRO A 223 -14.67 -1.56 0.74
CA PRO A 223 -15.18 -0.86 1.90
C PRO A 223 -15.98 -1.80 2.83
N GLU A 224 -15.64 -1.83 4.12
CA GLU A 224 -16.36 -2.59 5.15
C GLU A 224 -16.55 -1.71 6.39
N ASN A 225 -17.80 -1.56 6.85
CA ASN A 225 -18.18 -0.79 8.06
C ASN A 225 -17.61 0.64 8.15
N GLY A 226 -17.49 1.34 7.01
CA GLY A 226 -16.96 2.70 6.90
C GLY A 226 -15.43 2.78 6.71
N ALA A 227 -14.69 1.71 6.97
CA ALA A 227 -13.28 1.64 6.61
C ALA A 227 -13.15 1.41 5.09
N ALA A 228 -12.53 2.37 4.39
CA ALA A 228 -12.54 2.44 2.92
C ALA A 228 -11.73 1.35 2.19
N ALA A 229 -10.82 0.65 2.88
CA ALA A 229 -10.02 -0.44 2.30
C ALA A 229 -9.75 -1.50 3.37
N LYS A 230 -10.62 -2.52 3.41
CA LYS A 230 -10.50 -3.74 4.21
C LYS A 230 -10.27 -4.92 3.27
N PRO A 231 -9.63 -6.02 3.72
CA PRO A 231 -9.47 -7.22 2.91
C PRO A 231 -10.85 -7.77 2.48
N ILE A 232 -10.95 -8.23 1.23
CA ILE A 232 -12.13 -9.00 0.78
C ILE A 232 -12.33 -10.27 1.62
N SER A 233 -13.55 -10.83 1.60
CA SER A 233 -13.83 -12.06 2.36
C SER A 233 -13.05 -13.27 1.80
N PRO A 234 -12.78 -14.30 2.63
CA PRO A 234 -12.12 -15.54 2.18
C PRO A 234 -12.77 -16.18 0.95
N GLU A 235 -14.10 -16.12 0.87
CA GLU A 235 -14.92 -16.75 -0.17
C GLU A 235 -14.81 -15.99 -1.49
N VAL A 236 -14.66 -14.66 -1.45
CA VAL A 236 -14.35 -13.84 -2.63
C VAL A 236 -12.88 -14.03 -3.04
N PHE A 237 -11.96 -14.08 -2.07
CA PHE A 237 -10.54 -14.30 -2.36
C PHE A 237 -10.28 -15.67 -2.99
N ALA A 238 -10.95 -16.73 -2.53
CA ALA A 238 -10.93 -18.05 -3.17
C ALA A 238 -11.41 -18.01 -4.64
N GLN A 239 -12.42 -17.19 -4.96
CA GLN A 239 -12.86 -17.00 -6.35
C GLN A 239 -11.83 -16.22 -7.19
N VAL A 240 -11.13 -15.25 -6.62
CA VAL A 240 -10.01 -14.54 -7.27
C VAL A 240 -8.88 -15.54 -7.58
N LEU A 241 -8.43 -16.32 -6.60
CA LEU A 241 -7.41 -17.35 -6.78
C LEU A 241 -7.83 -18.38 -7.83
N GLY A 242 -9.10 -18.83 -7.80
CA GLY A 242 -9.67 -19.74 -8.80
C GLY A 242 -9.60 -19.20 -10.23
N ARG A 243 -9.89 -17.91 -10.46
CA ARG A 243 -9.76 -17.25 -11.78
C ARG A 243 -8.31 -17.17 -12.27
N LEU A 244 -7.34 -17.05 -11.35
CA LEU A 244 -5.91 -17.10 -11.66
C LEU A 244 -5.38 -18.54 -11.89
N GLY A 245 -6.23 -19.56 -11.81
CA GLY A 245 -5.85 -20.96 -11.94
C GLY A 245 -5.08 -21.50 -10.73
N ILE A 246 -5.23 -20.86 -9.57
CA ILE A 246 -4.54 -21.25 -8.32
C ILE A 246 -5.42 -22.26 -7.56
N THR A 247 -4.80 -23.33 -7.10
CA THR A 247 -5.39 -24.32 -6.19
C THR A 247 -4.71 -24.25 -4.81
N ASP A 248 -5.21 -25.03 -3.85
CA ASP A 248 -4.54 -25.30 -2.58
C ASP A 248 -3.13 -25.89 -2.75
N THR A 249 -2.89 -26.64 -3.84
CA THR A 249 -1.61 -27.29 -4.17
C THR A 249 -0.67 -26.49 -5.06
N THR A 250 -1.08 -25.33 -5.59
CA THR A 250 -0.25 -24.46 -6.45
C THR A 250 0.78 -23.69 -5.61
N THR A 251 2.03 -23.53 -6.09
CA THR A 251 2.96 -22.53 -5.55
C THR A 251 2.65 -21.16 -6.13
N VAL A 252 2.17 -20.23 -5.31
CA VAL A 252 1.96 -18.83 -5.70
C VAL A 252 3.26 -18.05 -5.48
N VAL A 253 3.82 -17.50 -6.55
CA VAL A 253 4.94 -16.55 -6.50
C VAL A 253 4.38 -15.14 -6.62
N ALA A 254 4.47 -14.34 -5.58
CA ALA A 254 4.02 -12.95 -5.58
C ALA A 254 5.22 -12.01 -5.83
N TYR A 255 5.07 -11.09 -6.78
CA TYR A 255 5.98 -9.96 -6.93
C TYR A 255 5.23 -8.67 -7.24
N SER A 256 5.88 -7.52 -7.03
CA SER A 256 5.40 -6.21 -7.46
C SER A 256 6.55 -5.31 -7.95
N GLU A 257 6.34 -4.00 -7.98
CA GLU A 257 7.41 -3.01 -8.07
C GLU A 257 7.87 -2.57 -6.68
N VAL A 258 9.00 -1.88 -6.66
CA VAL A 258 9.71 -1.52 -5.44
C VAL A 258 8.94 -0.44 -4.64
N ILE A 259 8.94 -0.57 -3.30
CA ILE A 259 8.34 0.33 -2.27
C ILE A 259 6.84 0.10 -1.93
N ASP A 260 6.06 -0.69 -2.67
CA ASP A 260 4.59 -0.73 -2.46
C ASP A 260 4.06 -1.62 -1.30
N SER A 261 4.78 -2.70 -0.94
CA SER A 261 4.36 -3.75 0.02
C SER A 261 3.19 -4.66 -0.42
N LEU A 262 2.94 -4.78 -1.72
CA LEU A 262 1.78 -5.53 -2.26
C LEU A 262 2.02 -7.04 -2.31
N SER A 263 3.23 -7.48 -2.67
CA SER A 263 3.65 -8.89 -2.63
C SER A 263 3.57 -9.48 -1.21
N PRO A 264 4.07 -8.81 -0.14
CA PRO A 264 3.76 -9.14 1.24
C PRO A 264 2.26 -9.13 1.61
N TYR A 265 1.44 -8.28 0.97
CA TYR A 265 0.00 -8.23 1.26
C TYR A 265 -0.74 -9.44 0.71
N LEU A 266 -0.49 -9.84 -0.54
CA LEU A 266 -1.01 -11.09 -1.09
C LEU A 266 -0.55 -12.29 -0.24
N THR A 267 0.72 -12.31 0.17
CA THR A 267 1.28 -13.32 1.08
C THR A 267 0.51 -13.38 2.41
N TRP A 268 0.21 -12.24 3.04
CA TRP A 268 -0.59 -12.20 4.28
C TRP A 268 -2.03 -12.71 4.07
N MET A 269 -2.65 -12.47 2.91
CA MET A 269 -3.98 -13.01 2.58
C MET A 269 -3.96 -14.51 2.33
N LEU A 270 -2.95 -15.02 1.62
CA LEU A 270 -2.70 -16.45 1.42
C LEU A 270 -2.50 -17.16 2.77
N ASP A 271 -1.68 -16.57 3.65
CA ASP A 271 -1.52 -16.99 5.05
C ASP A 271 -2.85 -17.02 5.80
N TYR A 272 -3.70 -15.99 5.65
CA TYR A 272 -4.98 -15.88 6.37
C TYR A 272 -5.95 -17.01 6.01
N ILE A 273 -6.00 -17.40 4.73
CA ILE A 273 -6.75 -18.59 4.26
C ILE A 273 -5.97 -19.91 4.42
N GLY A 274 -4.81 -19.89 5.07
CA GLY A 274 -4.05 -21.09 5.41
C GLY A 274 -3.23 -21.70 4.27
N HIS A 275 -3.13 -21.06 3.11
CA HIS A 275 -2.37 -21.55 1.95
C HIS A 275 -0.88 -21.69 2.28
N LYS A 276 -0.28 -22.83 1.95
CA LYS A 276 1.09 -23.18 2.39
C LYS A 276 2.19 -22.90 1.38
N ARG A 277 1.85 -22.93 0.09
CA ARG A 277 2.83 -22.91 -1.01
C ARG A 277 2.95 -21.51 -1.60
N GLN A 278 3.67 -20.64 -0.91
CA GLN A 278 3.80 -19.23 -1.28
C GLN A 278 5.27 -18.80 -1.29
N VAL A 279 5.62 -17.91 -2.22
CA VAL A 279 6.96 -17.40 -2.45
C VAL A 279 6.94 -15.89 -2.71
N LEU A 280 7.84 -15.18 -2.06
CA LEU A 280 8.24 -13.79 -2.31
C LEU A 280 9.61 -13.77 -3.00
N ILE A 281 9.79 -12.83 -3.92
CA ILE A 281 11.05 -12.66 -4.66
C ILE A 281 11.88 -11.56 -4.04
N ALA A 282 13.03 -11.91 -3.50
CA ALA A 282 13.95 -10.96 -2.87
C ALA A 282 14.42 -9.91 -3.89
N GLY A 283 14.04 -8.64 -3.68
CA GLY A 283 14.36 -7.53 -4.61
C GLY A 283 13.38 -7.35 -5.77
N GLU A 284 12.28 -8.11 -5.79
CA GLU A 284 11.11 -7.89 -6.66
C GLU A 284 11.46 -7.81 -8.17
N LEU A 285 10.62 -7.15 -8.98
CA LEU A 285 10.84 -7.00 -10.42
C LEU A 285 12.11 -6.18 -10.76
N ASP A 286 12.53 -5.26 -9.91
CA ASP A 286 13.71 -4.42 -10.17
C ASP A 286 15.02 -5.22 -10.08
N ARG A 287 15.11 -6.20 -9.18
CA ARG A 287 16.24 -7.14 -9.17
C ARG A 287 16.21 -8.05 -10.41
N TRP A 288 15.03 -8.49 -10.84
CA TRP A 288 14.89 -9.29 -12.06
C TRP A 288 15.38 -8.52 -13.29
N ARG A 289 15.03 -7.23 -13.39
CA ARG A 289 15.50 -6.30 -14.44
C ARG A 289 17.01 -6.06 -14.38
N THR A 290 17.57 -5.76 -13.20
CA THR A 290 19.01 -5.42 -13.07
C THR A 290 19.93 -6.63 -13.24
N GLU A 291 19.48 -7.85 -12.94
CA GLU A 291 20.17 -9.09 -13.28
C GLU A 291 20.01 -9.50 -14.76
N GLY A 292 19.38 -8.67 -15.60
CA GLY A 292 19.26 -8.88 -17.05
C GLY A 292 18.40 -10.07 -17.45
N ARG A 293 17.47 -10.50 -16.59
CA ARG A 293 16.67 -11.72 -16.82
C ARG A 293 15.57 -11.49 -17.87
N PRO A 294 15.13 -12.54 -18.59
CA PRO A 294 14.12 -12.41 -19.64
C PRO A 294 12.84 -11.77 -19.15
N LEU A 295 12.28 -10.86 -19.95
CA LEU A 295 10.96 -10.27 -19.76
C LEU A 295 10.05 -10.71 -20.91
N SER A 296 8.75 -10.76 -20.67
CA SER A 296 7.75 -11.10 -21.68
C SER A 296 6.67 -10.03 -21.79
N GLN A 297 5.97 -10.04 -22.92
CA GLN A 297 4.70 -9.34 -23.16
C GLN A 297 3.55 -10.33 -23.40
N ASP A 298 3.81 -11.64 -23.40
CA ASP A 298 2.86 -12.70 -23.72
C ASP A 298 1.97 -13.02 -22.52
N TYR A 299 0.68 -12.67 -22.60
CA TYR A 299 -0.23 -12.85 -21.48
C TYR A 299 -0.42 -14.33 -21.11
N ALA A 300 0.00 -14.68 -19.90
CA ALA A 300 -0.09 -16.04 -19.38
C ALA A 300 -1.54 -16.51 -19.29
N ARG A 301 -1.87 -17.56 -20.05
CA ARG A 301 -3.23 -18.15 -20.03
C ARG A 301 -3.49 -18.83 -18.69
N THR A 302 -4.66 -18.56 -18.10
CA THR A 302 -5.18 -19.30 -16.95
C THR A 302 -6.33 -20.20 -17.39
N GLN A 303 -6.45 -21.36 -16.74
CA GLN A 303 -7.71 -22.10 -16.72
C GLN A 303 -8.36 -21.82 -15.37
N THR A 304 -9.62 -21.37 -15.36
CA THR A 304 -10.33 -21.13 -14.10
C THR A 304 -10.54 -22.45 -13.37
N THR A 305 -10.21 -22.46 -12.08
CA THR A 305 -10.34 -23.61 -11.18
C THR A 305 -11.14 -23.24 -9.93
N VAL A 306 -11.47 -24.23 -9.10
CA VAL A 306 -12.15 -24.02 -7.81
C VAL A 306 -11.12 -24.10 -6.69
N TYR A 307 -10.71 -22.95 -6.16
CA TYR A 307 -9.95 -22.91 -4.91
C TYR A 307 -10.87 -23.34 -3.76
N ARG A 308 -10.45 -24.35 -2.99
CA ARG A 308 -11.18 -24.82 -1.81
C ARG A 308 -10.56 -24.22 -0.56
N LEU A 309 -11.35 -23.46 0.20
CA LEU A 309 -10.93 -22.99 1.53
C LEU A 309 -10.79 -24.19 2.50
N PRO A 310 -9.84 -24.15 3.43
CA PRO A 310 -9.83 -25.08 4.56
C PRO A 310 -11.02 -24.81 5.49
N ALA A 311 -11.37 -25.79 6.32
CA ALA A 311 -12.43 -25.65 7.32
C ALA A 311 -12.11 -24.59 8.40
N GLU A 312 -10.83 -24.38 8.69
CA GLU A 312 -10.33 -23.42 9.68
C GLU A 312 -9.38 -22.40 9.03
N LEU A 313 -9.61 -21.12 9.29
CA LEU A 313 -8.78 -20.01 8.83
C LEU A 313 -7.73 -19.65 9.89
N ASN A 314 -6.62 -19.02 9.48
CA ASN A 314 -5.58 -18.54 10.39
C ASN A 314 -6.01 -17.23 11.11
N ALA A 315 -7.21 -17.19 11.68
CA ALA A 315 -7.88 -15.99 12.17
C ALA A 315 -7.02 -15.14 13.13
N GLY A 316 -6.15 -15.77 13.92
CA GLY A 316 -5.25 -15.10 14.87
C GLY A 316 -4.28 -14.07 14.26
N ILE A 317 -4.02 -14.11 12.94
CA ILE A 317 -3.14 -13.15 12.23
C ILE A 317 -3.85 -11.88 11.73
N ARG A 318 -5.19 -11.81 11.83
CA ARG A 318 -6.00 -10.63 11.50
C ARG A 318 -6.51 -10.01 12.80
N ALA A 319 -5.97 -8.87 13.19
CA ALA A 319 -6.51 -8.06 14.28
C ALA A 319 -7.58 -7.12 13.73
N ARG A 320 -8.73 -7.06 14.39
CA ARG A 320 -9.80 -6.09 14.15
C ARG A 320 -9.73 -4.95 15.16
N LEU A 321 -10.51 -3.89 14.94
CA LEU A 321 -10.63 -2.74 15.84
C LEU A 321 -10.87 -3.15 17.31
N SER A 322 -11.72 -4.15 17.55
CA SER A 322 -11.99 -4.74 18.88
C SER A 322 -10.72 -5.18 19.61
N ASP A 323 -9.81 -5.81 18.89
CA ASP A 323 -8.63 -6.47 19.44
C ASP A 323 -7.56 -5.43 19.79
N VAL A 324 -7.53 -4.34 19.02
CA VAL A 324 -6.69 -3.17 19.29
C VAL A 324 -7.23 -2.36 20.47
N LYS A 325 -8.55 -2.21 20.59
CA LYS A 325 -9.19 -1.61 21.79
C LYS A 325 -8.85 -2.43 23.05
N ALA A 326 -8.93 -3.76 22.97
CA ALA A 326 -8.59 -4.66 24.07
C ALA A 326 -7.09 -4.69 24.43
N ALA A 327 -6.20 -4.38 23.46
CA ALA A 327 -4.75 -4.30 23.67
C ALA A 327 -4.29 -2.99 24.35
N LEU A 328 -5.16 -1.98 24.53
CA LEU A 328 -4.79 -0.73 25.19
C LEU A 328 -4.40 -0.97 26.65
N GLY A 329 -3.11 -0.79 26.96
CA GLY A 329 -2.57 -0.97 28.31
C GLY A 329 -2.17 -2.40 28.68
N ASP A 330 -2.43 -3.40 27.81
CA ASP A 330 -1.96 -4.77 28.03
C ASP A 330 -0.43 -4.85 27.86
N LYS A 331 0.27 -5.24 28.94
CA LYS A 331 1.73 -5.40 28.94
C LYS A 331 2.20 -6.64 28.16
N LYS A 332 1.29 -7.56 27.81
CA LYS A 332 1.57 -8.76 26.99
C LYS A 332 1.38 -8.52 25.48
N THR A 333 0.87 -7.36 25.08
CA THR A 333 0.67 -6.99 23.68
C THR A 333 1.49 -5.76 23.32
N VAL A 334 2.11 -5.76 22.14
CA VAL A 334 2.79 -4.59 21.57
C VAL A 334 2.06 -4.15 20.32
N ILE A 335 1.56 -2.92 20.32
CA ILE A 335 1.05 -2.26 19.12
C ILE A 335 2.23 -1.59 18.42
N LEU A 336 2.60 -2.10 17.24
CA LEU A 336 3.74 -1.64 16.46
C LEU A 336 3.25 -0.82 15.26
N ASP A 337 3.53 0.47 15.25
CA ASP A 337 3.16 1.34 14.12
C ASP A 337 4.33 1.48 13.15
N VAL A 338 4.12 1.05 11.91
CA VAL A 338 5.16 1.00 10.88
C VAL A 338 5.08 2.13 9.85
N ARG A 339 4.30 3.18 10.13
CA ARG A 339 4.32 4.44 9.36
C ARG A 339 5.63 5.21 9.58
N SER A 340 5.84 6.28 8.81
CA SER A 340 6.97 7.20 9.04
C SER A 340 6.83 7.94 10.38
N PRO A 341 7.94 8.43 10.99
CA PRO A 341 7.88 9.11 12.29
C PRO A 341 6.95 10.32 12.29
N ALA A 342 6.95 11.12 11.21
CA ALA A 342 6.06 12.28 11.06
C ALA A 342 4.56 11.91 10.96
N MET A 343 4.23 10.73 10.43
CA MET A 343 2.84 10.23 10.47
C MET A 343 2.44 9.77 11.87
N PHE A 344 3.39 9.23 12.63
CA PHE A 344 3.19 8.74 13.99
C PHE A 344 3.07 9.88 15.01
N SER A 345 3.96 10.86 14.97
CA SER A 345 3.93 12.05 15.82
C SER A 345 2.68 12.91 15.58
N GLY A 346 2.18 12.90 14.34
CA GLY A 346 1.02 13.69 13.89
C GLY A 346 1.38 14.94 13.10
N ASP A 347 2.66 15.22 12.89
CA ASP A 347 3.15 16.36 12.09
C ASP A 347 2.66 16.25 10.63
N ALA A 348 2.55 15.02 10.11
CA ALA A 348 2.11 14.71 8.75
C ALA A 348 0.97 13.65 8.73
N GLY A 349 0.31 13.53 7.58
CA GLY A 349 -0.63 12.45 7.29
C GLY A 349 -2.00 12.91 6.79
N TYR A 350 -2.69 11.97 6.13
CA TYR A 350 -3.98 12.17 5.44
C TYR A 350 -5.18 11.70 6.29
N ASN A 351 -4.92 11.20 7.50
CA ASN A 351 -5.92 10.70 8.43
C ASN A 351 -6.76 11.83 9.02
N LYS A 352 -8.08 11.60 9.16
CA LYS A 352 -9.08 12.52 9.77
C LYS A 352 -8.61 13.13 11.11
N ARG A 353 -7.88 12.33 11.89
CA ARG A 353 -7.10 12.75 13.06
C ARG A 353 -5.67 12.27 12.86
N ARG A 354 -4.68 13.15 13.02
CA ARG A 354 -3.25 12.82 12.93
C ARG A 354 -2.71 12.38 14.30
N GLY A 355 -1.61 11.62 14.29
CA GLY A 355 -1.01 11.01 15.49
C GLY A 355 -0.93 9.48 15.38
N HIS A 356 -0.98 8.80 16.53
CA HIS A 356 -0.88 7.35 16.66
C HIS A 356 -1.83 6.77 17.72
N ILE A 357 -1.91 5.43 17.75
CA ILE A 357 -2.70 4.69 18.74
C ILE A 357 -2.00 4.77 20.11
N PRO A 358 -2.63 5.28 21.19
CA PRO A 358 -1.94 5.46 22.47
C PRO A 358 -1.28 4.19 22.99
N GLY A 359 -0.05 4.33 23.49
CA GLY A 359 0.75 3.22 24.00
C GLY A 359 1.55 2.46 22.93
N SER A 360 1.29 2.64 21.63
CA SER A 360 2.09 2.05 20.55
C SER A 360 3.52 2.60 20.49
N ILE A 361 4.34 2.04 19.61
CA ILE A 361 5.74 2.41 19.35
C ILE A 361 5.98 2.50 17.84
N ASN A 362 6.85 3.41 17.38
CA ASN A 362 7.16 3.55 15.96
C ASN A 362 8.40 2.75 15.52
N ARG A 363 8.26 1.94 14.46
CA ARG A 363 9.40 1.49 13.65
C ARG A 363 9.00 1.38 12.18
N PRO A 364 9.39 2.36 11.33
CA PRO A 364 9.00 2.37 9.92
C PRO A 364 9.37 1.07 9.20
N TRP A 365 8.42 0.51 8.44
CA TRP A 365 8.51 -0.81 7.80
C TRP A 365 9.78 -0.99 6.94
N LEU A 366 10.22 0.07 6.24
CA LEU A 366 11.46 0.08 5.44
C LEU A 366 12.72 -0.31 6.22
N ARG A 367 12.72 -0.23 7.56
CA ARG A 367 13.84 -0.68 8.39
C ARG A 367 14.04 -2.21 8.38
N ASP A 368 13.10 -2.97 7.84
CA ASP A 368 13.25 -4.42 7.59
C ASP A 368 14.05 -4.71 6.33
N LEU A 369 14.16 -3.75 5.41
CA LEU A 369 14.72 -3.93 4.09
C LEU A 369 16.09 -3.26 3.94
N THR A 370 16.87 -3.76 2.98
CA THR A 370 18.08 -3.14 2.46
C THR A 370 17.72 -2.02 1.47
N GLY A 371 18.73 -1.30 0.95
CA GLY A 371 18.53 -0.39 -0.19
C GLY A 371 18.15 -1.08 -1.51
N GLU A 372 18.28 -2.41 -1.58
CA GLU A 372 17.90 -3.27 -2.72
C GLU A 372 16.52 -3.93 -2.52
N TYR A 373 15.78 -3.54 -1.47
CA TYR A 373 14.45 -4.08 -1.14
C TYR A 373 14.42 -5.60 -0.88
N THR A 374 15.59 -6.17 -0.58
CA THR A 374 15.75 -7.47 0.06
C THR A 374 15.60 -7.31 1.58
N TRP A 375 15.19 -8.35 2.31
CA TRP A 375 15.15 -8.30 3.78
C TRP A 375 16.58 -8.27 4.35
N ARG A 376 16.78 -7.50 5.42
CA ARG A 376 18.04 -7.44 6.18
C ARG A 376 18.31 -8.73 6.94
N ASP A 377 19.54 -8.85 7.45
CA ASP A 377 19.94 -9.97 8.30
C ASP A 377 18.99 -10.19 9.50
N THR A 378 18.66 -11.46 9.73
CA THR A 378 17.71 -11.85 10.77
C THR A 378 18.25 -11.68 12.19
N ALA A 379 19.56 -11.68 12.41
CA ALA A 379 20.15 -11.43 13.73
C ALA A 379 20.16 -9.92 14.06
N GLU A 380 20.48 -9.06 13.09
CA GLU A 380 20.30 -7.60 13.22
C GLU A 380 18.85 -7.23 13.54
N LEU A 381 17.90 -7.75 12.74
CA LEU A 381 16.47 -7.46 12.93
C LEU A 381 15.98 -7.95 14.29
N ARG A 382 16.35 -9.18 14.70
CA ARG A 382 16.01 -9.73 16.03
C ARG A 382 16.58 -8.89 17.17
N LYS A 383 17.77 -8.30 17.00
CA LYS A 383 18.40 -7.37 17.97
C LYS A 383 17.62 -6.06 18.05
N GLU A 384 17.29 -5.43 16.93
CA GLU A 384 16.51 -4.18 16.90
C GLU A 384 15.12 -4.34 17.52
N TYR A 385 14.37 -5.39 17.16
CA TYR A 385 13.04 -5.63 17.72
C TYR A 385 13.10 -5.87 19.24
N LYS A 386 14.07 -6.66 19.72
CA LYS A 386 14.28 -6.87 21.16
C LYS A 386 14.60 -5.57 21.91
N GLN A 387 15.36 -4.66 21.32
CA GLN A 387 15.65 -3.34 21.90
C GLN A 387 14.39 -2.47 22.05
N LEU A 388 13.41 -2.62 21.14
CA LEU A 388 12.11 -1.96 21.21
C LEU A 388 11.09 -2.70 22.09
N GLY A 389 11.48 -3.78 22.77
CA GLY A 389 10.58 -4.61 23.56
C GLY A 389 9.57 -5.43 22.73
N VAL A 390 9.75 -5.50 21.40
CA VAL A 390 9.04 -6.43 20.51
C VAL A 390 9.75 -7.78 20.61
N THR A 391 9.12 -8.73 21.29
CA THR A 391 9.73 -10.03 21.65
C THR A 391 8.72 -11.19 21.46
N PRO A 392 9.18 -12.43 21.16
CA PRO A 392 8.30 -13.51 20.70
C PRO A 392 7.40 -14.11 21.78
N ASP A 393 7.61 -13.75 23.05
CA ASP A 393 6.73 -14.03 24.20
C ASP A 393 5.43 -13.18 24.21
N LYS A 394 5.35 -12.13 23.38
CA LYS A 394 4.23 -11.19 23.33
C LYS A 394 3.36 -11.38 22.10
N ARG A 395 2.12 -10.89 22.16
CA ARG A 395 1.33 -10.62 20.95
C ARG A 395 1.86 -9.34 20.30
N VAL A 396 2.09 -9.35 19.00
CA VAL A 396 2.46 -8.15 18.24
C VAL A 396 1.34 -7.82 17.27
N ILE A 397 0.73 -6.64 17.41
CA ILE A 397 -0.28 -6.12 16.50
C ILE A 397 0.35 -5.00 15.67
N ILE A 398 0.51 -5.24 14.37
CA ILE A 398 1.17 -4.33 13.45
C ILE A 398 0.12 -3.43 12.78
N THR A 399 0.30 -2.12 12.86
CA THR A 399 -0.57 -1.13 12.22
C THR A 399 0.21 -0.23 11.27
N CYS A 400 -0.45 0.22 10.20
CA CYS A 400 0.07 1.28 9.35
C CYS A 400 -1.05 2.29 9.04
N THR A 401 -1.24 2.68 7.77
CA THR A 401 -2.36 3.53 7.35
C THR A 401 -3.59 2.70 6.98
N ARG A 402 -3.44 1.66 6.15
CA ARG A 402 -4.53 0.83 5.56
C ARG A 402 -4.09 -0.64 5.36
N GLY A 403 -3.55 -1.30 6.38
CA GLY A 403 -3.12 -2.71 6.32
C GLY A 403 -1.82 -2.96 5.54
N TYR A 404 -1.75 -2.63 4.25
CA TYR A 404 -0.69 -2.98 3.29
C TYR A 404 0.74 -3.00 3.86
N ARG A 405 1.28 -1.85 4.27
CA ARG A 405 2.69 -1.71 4.73
C ARG A 405 2.99 -2.44 6.05
N SER A 406 1.97 -2.86 6.81
CA SER A 406 2.13 -3.74 7.97
C SER A 406 2.54 -5.16 7.57
N THR A 407 2.22 -5.59 6.34
CA THR A 407 2.43 -6.97 5.91
C THR A 407 3.90 -7.30 5.63
N THR A 408 4.71 -6.34 5.20
CA THR A 408 6.18 -6.49 5.09
C THR A 408 6.80 -6.81 6.45
N THR A 409 6.41 -6.08 7.50
CA THR A 409 6.85 -6.36 8.88
C THR A 409 6.19 -7.60 9.49
N TYR A 410 4.99 -7.98 9.04
CA TYR A 410 4.41 -9.29 9.38
C TYR A 410 5.27 -10.43 8.84
N VAL A 411 5.68 -10.37 7.56
CA VAL A 411 6.63 -11.34 6.97
C VAL A 411 7.93 -11.38 7.78
N THR A 412 8.50 -10.22 8.12
CA THR A 412 9.71 -10.15 8.96
C THR A 412 9.53 -10.87 10.29
N LEU A 413 8.52 -10.50 11.09
CA LEU A 413 8.34 -11.06 12.44
C LEU A 413 7.92 -12.53 12.40
N LYS A 414 6.94 -12.87 11.56
CA LYS A 414 6.31 -14.20 11.51
C LYS A 414 7.18 -15.25 10.82
N HIS A 415 7.65 -14.95 9.60
CA HIS A 415 8.29 -15.93 8.70
C HIS A 415 9.81 -15.92 8.73
N LEU A 416 10.45 -14.80 9.09
CA LEU A 416 11.92 -14.71 9.20
C LEU A 416 12.42 -14.81 10.64
N LEU A 417 11.73 -14.14 11.58
CA LEU A 417 12.12 -14.15 12.98
C LEU A 417 11.41 -15.24 13.82
N GLY A 418 10.36 -15.88 13.29
CA GLY A 418 9.68 -17.01 13.92
C GLY A 418 8.75 -16.63 15.09
N TYR A 419 8.22 -15.41 15.11
CA TYR A 419 7.36 -14.95 16.21
C TYR A 419 5.98 -15.65 16.12
N PRO A 420 5.51 -16.32 17.19
CA PRO A 420 4.29 -17.13 17.12
C PRO A 420 3.03 -16.28 16.95
N ASN A 421 2.91 -15.19 17.71
CA ASN A 421 1.68 -14.42 17.89
C ASN A 421 1.78 -13.02 17.24
N VAL A 422 1.84 -12.98 15.91
CA VAL A 422 1.88 -11.74 15.11
C VAL A 422 0.55 -11.58 14.37
N ALA A 423 -0.02 -10.38 14.41
CA ALA A 423 -1.23 -10.03 13.68
C ALA A 423 -1.11 -8.67 12.98
N VAL A 424 -1.77 -8.52 11.84
CA VAL A 424 -1.94 -7.24 11.15
C VAL A 424 -3.29 -6.64 11.54
N TYR A 425 -3.28 -5.38 11.98
CA TYR A 425 -4.49 -4.60 12.15
C TYR A 425 -4.91 -4.03 10.79
N ASP A 426 -5.97 -4.60 10.22
CA ASP A 426 -6.35 -4.43 8.82
C ASP A 426 -6.85 -3.01 8.49
N GLY A 427 -7.79 -2.48 9.28
CA GLY A 427 -8.24 -1.09 9.20
C GLY A 427 -7.15 -0.10 9.57
N SER A 428 -6.16 -0.53 10.36
CA SER A 428 -4.96 0.23 10.68
C SER A 428 -5.30 1.62 11.27
N PHE A 429 -4.40 2.58 11.18
CA PHE A 429 -4.68 3.92 11.70
C PHE A 429 -5.81 4.64 10.93
N SER A 430 -6.21 4.21 9.72
CA SER A 430 -7.39 4.80 9.04
C SER A 430 -8.68 4.60 9.84
N GLU A 431 -9.08 3.35 10.09
CA GLU A 431 -10.23 2.98 10.92
C GLU A 431 -10.14 3.57 12.35
N TRP A 432 -8.96 3.52 12.97
CA TRP A 432 -8.75 4.12 14.30
C TRP A 432 -8.93 5.65 14.29
N SER A 433 -8.42 6.33 13.26
CA SER A 433 -8.52 7.79 13.15
C SER A 433 -9.95 8.28 12.87
N ASP A 434 -10.82 7.44 12.31
CA ASP A 434 -12.20 7.80 12.01
C ASP A 434 -13.14 7.71 13.23
N ALA A 435 -12.99 6.64 14.01
CA ALA A 435 -13.78 6.31 15.22
C ALA A 435 -13.61 7.35 16.34
N ALA A 436 -14.51 8.33 16.37
CA ALA A 436 -14.37 9.56 17.16
C ALA A 436 -14.25 9.34 18.68
N GLU A 437 -14.77 8.23 19.21
CA GLU A 437 -14.70 7.88 20.62
C GLU A 437 -13.32 7.37 21.08
N LEU A 438 -12.44 7.04 20.12
CA LEU A 438 -11.12 6.48 20.43
C LEU A 438 -10.05 7.55 20.65
N PRO A 439 -9.16 7.36 21.63
CA PRO A 439 -8.07 8.30 21.89
C PRO A 439 -7.00 8.21 20.79
N VAL A 440 -6.38 9.34 20.49
CA VAL A 440 -5.23 9.47 19.59
C VAL A 440 -4.15 10.23 20.33
N ALA A 441 -2.91 9.73 20.28
CA ALA A 441 -1.74 10.36 20.88
C ALA A 441 -0.88 11.03 19.80
N THR A 442 -0.05 11.99 20.20
CA THR A 442 0.87 12.74 19.34
C THR A 442 2.27 12.78 19.96
N GLY A 443 3.26 13.25 19.19
CA GLY A 443 4.67 13.26 19.59
C GLY A 443 5.42 11.94 19.33
N PRO A 444 6.75 11.93 19.49
CA PRO A 444 7.62 10.80 19.15
C PRO A 444 7.62 9.70 20.23
N LYS A 445 7.72 8.43 19.81
CA LYS A 445 7.93 7.27 20.70
C LYS A 445 8.44 6.02 19.97
#